data_AF-A0A3E0U6C3-F1
#
_entry.id   AF-A0A3E0U6C3-F1
#
_cell.length_a   1.000
_cell.length_b   1.000
_cell.length_c   1.000
_cell.angle_alpha   90.00
_cell.angle_beta   90.00
_cell.angle_gamma   90.00
#
_symmetry.space_group_name_H-M   'P 1'
#
loop_
_entity.id
_entity.type
_entity.pdbx_description
1 polymer ?
#
loop_
_entity_poly.entity_id
_entity_poly.type
_entity_poly.pdbx_seq_one_letter_code
_entity_poly.pdbx_strand_id
1 'polypeptide(L)'
;MINFLLSHDEIIKLILSIFVPIMVVVGWRFIQKNSHSFAKRTELNGLAKDVNSIVDETLKLASSYWLTQLSDNDKNERISYEMQVMYQYQKLTLKKKALKHYKVVLDDSVVGKLKQALTLDSKSNPSNNSAVFFNIVNAASNLTEQLENKIIESNLTHTKFLKWVDKQLEKDAFKKGTLASLIVINVFLLFFNLT
;
A
#
# COMPACT_ATOMS: atom_id res chain seq x y z
N MET A 1 -32.52 -33.80 41.88
CA MET A 1 -31.45 -32.77 41.82
C MET A 1 -30.21 -33.27 41.05
N ILE A 2 -29.70 -34.48 41.34
CA ILE A 2 -28.56 -35.09 40.63
C ILE A 2 -28.83 -35.34 39.12
N ASN A 3 -30.01 -35.87 38.76
CA ASN A 3 -30.38 -36.10 37.34
C ASN A 3 -30.54 -34.80 36.52
N PHE A 4 -30.84 -33.66 37.17
CA PHE A 4 -30.93 -32.36 36.49
C PHE A 4 -29.53 -31.80 36.20
N LEU A 5 -28.56 -32.02 37.10
CA LEU A 5 -27.16 -31.62 36.89
C LEU A 5 -26.49 -32.48 35.81
N LEU A 6 -26.77 -33.79 35.75
CA LEU A 6 -26.27 -34.69 34.72
C LEU A 6 -26.78 -34.34 33.31
N SER A 7 -28.06 -33.99 33.17
CA SER A 7 -28.61 -33.60 31.85
C SER A 7 -28.03 -32.29 31.32
N HIS A 8 -27.68 -31.36 32.21
CA HIS A 8 -27.04 -30.10 31.83
C HIS A 8 -25.59 -30.30 31.35
N ASP A 9 -24.85 -31.21 31.97
CA ASP A 9 -23.46 -31.49 31.59
C ASP A 9 -23.36 -32.16 30.20
N GLU A 10 -24.32 -33.03 29.85
CA GLU A 10 -24.41 -33.61 28.51
C GLU A 10 -24.80 -32.59 27.44
N ILE A 11 -25.73 -31.68 27.74
CA ILE A 11 -26.11 -30.58 26.83
C ILE A 11 -24.94 -29.62 26.60
N ILE A 12 -24.19 -29.29 27.66
CA ILE A 12 -23.00 -28.43 27.55
C ILE A 12 -21.93 -29.09 26.68
N LYS A 13 -21.67 -30.40 26.85
CA LYS A 13 -20.73 -31.15 26.01
C LYS A 13 -21.16 -31.20 24.54
N LEU A 14 -22.45 -31.37 24.27
CA LEU A 14 -23.01 -31.35 22.90
C LEU A 14 -22.86 -29.96 22.25
N ILE A 15 -23.12 -28.89 23.01
CA ILE A 15 -22.95 -27.52 22.52
C ILE A 15 -21.46 -27.24 22.24
N LEU A 16 -20.56 -27.62 23.14
CA LEU A 16 -19.12 -27.48 22.95
C LEU A 16 -18.60 -28.29 21.76
N SER A 17 -19.10 -29.51 21.54
CA SER A 17 -18.66 -30.36 20.43
C SER A 17 -19.02 -29.80 19.05
N ILE A 18 -20.10 -29.01 18.96
CA ILE A 18 -20.52 -28.33 17.73
C ILE A 18 -19.86 -26.95 17.62
N PHE A 19 -19.75 -26.21 18.72
CA PHE A 19 -19.26 -24.84 18.72
C PHE A 19 -17.75 -24.74 18.48
N VAL A 20 -16.96 -25.67 19.02
CA VAL A 20 -15.50 -25.67 18.87
C VAL A 20 -15.09 -25.82 17.40
N PRO A 21 -15.59 -26.79 16.62
CA PRO A 21 -15.28 -26.89 15.18
C PRO A 21 -15.69 -25.64 14.39
N ILE A 22 -16.85 -25.05 14.68
CA ILE A 22 -17.32 -23.83 14.01
C ILE A 22 -16.36 -22.67 14.27
N MET A 23 -15.94 -22.47 15.53
CA MET A 23 -14.98 -21.44 15.90
C MET A 23 -13.62 -21.66 15.24
N VAL A 24 -13.16 -22.89 15.10
CA VAL A 24 -11.91 -23.22 14.37
C VAL A 24 -12.03 -22.84 12.90
N VAL A 25 -13.13 -23.17 12.23
CA VAL A 25 -13.33 -22.83 10.80
C VAL A 25 -13.44 -21.33 10.59
N VAL A 26 -14.19 -20.62 11.45
CA VAL A 26 -14.32 -19.15 11.40
C VAL A 26 -12.98 -18.49 11.67
N GLY A 27 -12.26 -18.93 12.71
CA GLY A 27 -10.92 -18.44 13.05
C GLY A 27 -9.92 -18.66 11.92
N TRP A 28 -9.93 -19.85 11.30
CA TRP A 28 -9.09 -20.16 10.15
C TRP A 28 -9.36 -19.23 8.96
N ARG A 29 -10.63 -19.01 8.60
CA ARG A 29 -11.00 -18.09 7.52
C ARG A 29 -10.61 -16.64 7.84
N PHE A 30 -10.71 -16.22 9.09
CA PHE A 30 -10.27 -14.90 9.53
C PHE A 30 -8.75 -14.73 9.39
N ILE A 31 -7.96 -15.70 9.86
CA ILE A 31 -6.50 -15.71 9.70
C ILE A 31 -6.12 -15.69 8.22
N GLN A 32 -6.78 -16.50 7.39
CA GLN A 32 -6.52 -16.56 5.96
C GLN A 32 -6.79 -15.22 5.26
N LYS A 33 -7.92 -14.56 5.55
CA LYS A 33 -8.23 -13.23 4.99
C LYS A 33 -7.24 -12.16 5.45
N ASN A 34 -6.84 -12.17 6.73
CA ASN A 34 -5.85 -11.24 7.24
C ASN A 34 -4.48 -11.47 6.60
N SER A 35 -4.02 -12.72 6.48
CA SER A 35 -2.75 -13.06 5.84
C SER A 35 -2.70 -12.54 4.40
N HIS A 36 -3.76 -12.74 3.62
CA HIS A 36 -3.86 -12.22 2.26
C HIS A 36 -3.80 -10.68 2.20
N SER A 37 -4.46 -10.01 3.13
CA SER A 37 -4.39 -8.55 3.25
C SER A 37 -2.99 -8.05 3.65
N PHE A 38 -2.34 -8.72 4.60
CA PHE A 38 -0.97 -8.40 5.00
C PHE A 38 0.00 -8.58 3.84
N ALA A 39 -0.09 -9.68 3.08
CA ALA A 39 0.70 -9.91 1.88
C ALA A 39 0.53 -8.75 0.88
N LYS A 40 -0.74 -8.38 0.59
CA LYS A 40 -1.05 -7.26 -0.31
C LYS A 40 -0.44 -5.94 0.16
N ARG A 41 -0.46 -5.64 1.46
CA ARG A 41 0.13 -4.42 2.04
C ARG A 41 1.65 -4.42 1.94
N THR A 42 2.28 -5.56 2.23
CA THR A 42 3.73 -5.71 2.12
C THR A 42 4.18 -5.54 0.67
N GLU A 43 3.48 -6.15 -0.28
CA GLU A 43 3.74 -6.00 -1.71
C GLU A 43 3.57 -4.55 -2.18
N LEU A 44 2.48 -3.88 -1.77
CA LEU A 44 2.22 -2.48 -2.08
C LEU A 44 3.33 -1.56 -1.55
N ASN A 45 3.74 -1.75 -0.30
CA ASN A 45 4.80 -0.97 0.33
C ASN A 45 6.17 -1.26 -0.33
N GLY A 46 6.41 -2.49 -0.78
CA GLY A 46 7.59 -2.85 -1.57
C GLY A 46 7.62 -2.10 -2.91
N LEU A 47 6.50 -2.09 -3.64
CA LEU A 47 6.37 -1.34 -4.89
C LEU A 47 6.55 0.18 -4.68
N ALA A 48 6.04 0.71 -3.58
CA ALA A 48 6.20 2.11 -3.23
C ALA A 48 7.67 2.49 -3.01
N LYS A 49 8.39 1.65 -2.24
CA LYS A 49 9.82 1.81 -2.00
C LYS A 49 10.61 1.76 -3.31
N ASP A 50 10.25 0.86 -4.22
CA ASP A 50 10.88 0.79 -5.55
C ASP A 50 10.66 2.08 -6.36
N VAL A 51 9.44 2.65 -6.33
CA VAL A 51 9.16 3.93 -7.01
C VAL A 51 9.98 5.06 -6.41
N ASN A 52 10.04 5.18 -5.08
CA ASN A 52 10.86 6.20 -4.43
C ASN A 52 12.34 6.02 -4.77
N SER A 53 12.86 4.79 -4.81
CA SER A 53 14.23 4.51 -5.24
C SER A 53 14.50 4.98 -6.67
N ILE A 54 13.57 4.76 -7.60
CA ILE A 54 13.70 5.23 -8.99
C ILE A 54 13.71 6.76 -9.03
N VAL A 55 12.87 7.42 -8.25
CA VAL A 55 12.84 8.89 -8.14
C VAL A 55 14.16 9.42 -7.58
N ASP A 56 14.68 8.83 -6.51
CA ASP A 56 15.96 9.21 -5.90
C ASP A 56 17.14 9.01 -6.86
N GLU A 57 17.18 7.89 -7.59
CA GLU A 57 18.18 7.63 -8.63
C GLU A 57 18.08 8.69 -9.74
N THR A 58 16.86 9.02 -10.16
CA THR A 58 16.63 10.06 -11.19
C THR A 58 17.10 11.43 -10.70
N LEU A 59 16.86 11.78 -9.43
CA LEU A 59 17.34 13.02 -8.83
C LEU A 59 18.86 13.06 -8.71
N LYS A 60 19.51 11.94 -8.39
CA LYS A 60 20.98 11.83 -8.37
C LYS A 60 21.56 12.05 -9.77
N LEU A 61 20.97 11.43 -10.80
CA LEU A 61 21.35 11.63 -12.20
C LEU A 61 21.15 13.09 -12.61
N ALA A 62 20.00 13.67 -12.27
CA ALA A 62 19.71 15.08 -12.56
C ALA A 62 20.67 16.02 -11.85
N SER A 63 21.01 15.76 -10.58
CA SER A 63 21.99 16.55 -9.83
C SER A 63 23.37 16.48 -10.47
N SER A 64 23.85 15.27 -10.77
CA SER A 64 25.15 15.04 -11.41
C SER A 64 25.24 15.65 -12.80
N TYR A 65 24.14 15.69 -13.55
CA TYR A 65 24.11 16.37 -14.83
C TYR A 65 23.99 17.87 -14.61
N TRP A 66 22.88 18.37 -14.08
CA TRP A 66 22.55 19.81 -14.07
C TRP A 66 23.43 20.68 -13.17
N LEU A 67 23.94 20.16 -12.06
CA LEU A 67 24.68 20.96 -11.08
C LEU A 67 26.20 20.88 -11.24
N THR A 68 26.71 19.93 -12.02
CA THR A 68 28.16 19.82 -12.29
C THR A 68 28.56 20.77 -13.43
N GLN A 69 29.65 21.51 -13.24
CA GLN A 69 30.23 22.37 -14.27
C GLN A 69 30.68 21.52 -15.47
N LEU A 70 30.37 21.99 -16.67
CA LEU A 70 30.66 21.31 -17.93
C LEU A 70 32.17 21.20 -18.16
N SER A 71 32.61 20.03 -18.60
CA SER A 71 33.86 19.81 -19.31
C SER A 71 33.55 19.85 -20.81
N ASP A 72 34.49 20.24 -21.68
CA ASP A 72 34.33 20.50 -23.14
C ASP A 72 33.72 19.35 -24.00
N ASN A 73 33.28 18.23 -23.39
CA ASN A 73 32.67 17.05 -24.01
C ASN A 73 31.12 16.95 -23.85
N ASP A 74 30.42 18.09 -23.84
CA ASP A 74 28.97 18.25 -23.59
C ASP A 74 28.03 17.27 -24.32
N LYS A 75 28.34 16.88 -25.56
CA LYS A 75 27.43 16.04 -26.37
C LYS A 75 27.30 14.61 -25.84
N ASN A 76 28.42 13.99 -25.46
CA ASN A 76 28.39 12.60 -24.98
C ASN A 76 27.76 12.50 -23.59
N GLU A 77 28.02 13.50 -22.73
CA GLU A 77 27.42 13.57 -21.40
C GLU A 77 25.90 13.78 -21.48
N ARG A 78 25.43 14.64 -22.39
CA ARG A 78 24.00 14.84 -22.63
C ARG A 78 23.31 13.55 -23.10
N ILE A 79 23.86 12.88 -24.10
CA ILE A 79 23.27 11.63 -24.63
C ILE A 79 23.24 10.55 -23.54
N SER A 80 24.32 10.44 -22.75
CA SER A 80 24.39 9.52 -21.62
C SER A 80 23.31 9.83 -20.57
N TYR A 81 23.15 11.11 -20.20
CA TYR A 81 22.11 11.55 -19.28
C TYR A 81 20.70 11.23 -19.79
N GLU A 82 20.38 11.60 -21.03
CA GLU A 82 19.08 11.35 -21.64
C GLU A 82 18.76 9.84 -21.67
N MET A 83 19.73 9.00 -22.01
CA MET A 83 19.55 7.55 -22.04
C MET A 83 19.30 6.97 -20.64
N GLN A 84 20.09 7.38 -19.64
CA GLN A 84 19.94 6.91 -18.26
C GLN A 84 18.60 7.35 -17.66
N VAL A 85 18.19 8.59 -17.92
CA VAL A 85 16.91 9.12 -17.44
C VAL A 85 15.72 8.47 -18.13
N MET A 86 15.79 8.24 -19.45
CA MET A 86 14.76 7.51 -20.18
C MET A 86 14.59 6.09 -19.63
N TYR A 87 15.70 5.43 -19.28
CA TYR A 87 15.67 4.11 -18.65
C TYR A 87 14.97 4.14 -17.27
N GLN A 88 15.27 5.14 -16.43
CA GLN A 88 14.58 5.29 -15.13
C GLN A 88 13.08 5.58 -15.32
N TYR A 89 12.73 6.39 -16.32
CA TYR A 89 11.33 6.66 -16.66
C TYR A 89 10.58 5.40 -17.13
N GLN A 90 11.23 4.53 -17.91
CA GLN A 90 10.65 3.24 -18.29
C GLN A 90 10.40 2.35 -17.07
N LYS A 91 11.36 2.25 -16.14
CA LYS A 91 11.16 1.53 -14.87
C LYS A 91 9.98 2.10 -14.08
N LEU A 92 9.89 3.42 -13.97
CA LEU A 92 8.78 4.09 -13.29
C LEU A 92 7.43 3.73 -13.93
N THR A 93 7.37 3.70 -15.26
CA THR A 93 6.17 3.32 -16.02
C THR A 93 5.76 1.87 -15.75
N LEU A 94 6.71 0.95 -15.68
CA LEU A 94 6.47 -0.45 -15.33
C LEU A 94 5.93 -0.58 -13.89
N LYS A 95 6.55 0.13 -12.93
CA LYS A 95 6.09 0.13 -11.53
C LYS A 95 4.73 0.78 -11.36
N LYS A 96 4.43 1.84 -12.11
CA LYS A 96 3.09 2.43 -12.19
C LYS A 96 2.05 1.42 -12.66
N LYS A 97 2.35 0.61 -13.68
CA LYS A 97 1.46 -0.47 -14.13
C LYS A 97 1.25 -1.51 -13.02
N ALA A 98 2.30 -1.87 -12.28
CA ALA A 98 2.20 -2.75 -11.12
C ALA A 98 1.28 -2.16 -10.03
N LEU A 99 1.45 -0.89 -9.66
CA LEU A 99 0.60 -0.20 -8.68
C LEU A 99 -0.89 -0.18 -9.08
N LYS A 100 -1.19 -0.06 -10.38
CA LYS A 100 -2.56 -0.10 -10.90
C LYS A 100 -3.27 -1.42 -10.57
N HIS A 101 -2.55 -2.55 -10.54
CA HIS A 101 -3.12 -3.84 -10.11
C HIS A 101 -3.62 -3.82 -8.66
N TYR A 102 -3.03 -2.98 -7.81
CA TYR A 102 -3.43 -2.78 -6.42
C TYR A 102 -4.45 -1.66 -6.22
N LYS A 103 -5.01 -1.11 -7.32
CA LYS A 103 -5.91 0.06 -7.34
C LYS A 103 -5.25 1.37 -6.91
N VAL A 104 -3.92 1.44 -6.90
CA VAL A 104 -3.17 2.70 -6.71
C VAL A 104 -2.83 3.27 -8.08
N VAL A 105 -3.51 4.35 -8.46
CA VAL A 105 -3.35 4.99 -9.78
C VAL A 105 -2.62 6.32 -9.62
N LEU A 106 -1.36 6.39 -10.05
CA LEU A 106 -0.62 7.65 -10.18
C LEU A 106 -1.12 8.41 -11.41
N ASP A 107 -1.29 9.72 -11.28
CA ASP A 107 -1.78 10.56 -12.37
C ASP A 107 -0.76 10.61 -13.52
N ASP A 108 -1.23 10.41 -14.76
CA ASP A 108 -0.41 10.54 -15.97
C ASP A 108 0.13 11.97 -16.12
N SER A 109 -0.60 12.98 -15.62
CA SER A 109 -0.16 14.38 -15.66
C SER A 109 1.12 14.61 -14.84
N VAL A 110 1.22 14.00 -13.65
CA VAL A 110 2.38 14.14 -12.74
C VAL A 110 3.60 13.43 -13.32
N VAL A 111 3.40 12.23 -13.84
CA VAL A 111 4.48 11.45 -14.47
C VAL A 111 4.94 12.12 -15.78
N GLY A 112 4.02 12.73 -16.52
CA GLY A 112 4.31 13.52 -17.72
C GLY A 112 5.13 14.79 -17.41
N LYS A 113 4.79 15.50 -16.33
CA LYS A 113 5.57 16.67 -15.86
C LYS A 113 7.00 16.29 -15.48
N LEU A 114 7.19 15.16 -14.80
CA LEU A 114 8.52 14.65 -14.48
C LEU A 114 9.31 14.33 -15.76
N LYS A 115 8.69 13.65 -16.74
CA LYS A 115 9.31 13.39 -18.04
C LYS A 115 9.75 14.68 -18.74
N GLN A 116 8.86 15.67 -18.80
CA GLN A 116 9.12 16.95 -19.45
C GLN A 116 10.28 17.70 -18.77
N ALA A 117 10.26 17.78 -17.44
CA ALA A 117 11.31 18.44 -16.66
C ALA A 117 12.70 17.80 -16.87
N LEU A 118 12.73 16.50 -17.15
CA LEU A 118 13.95 15.73 -17.37
C LEU A 118 14.51 15.83 -18.80
N THR A 119 13.70 16.23 -19.78
CA THR A 119 14.07 16.24 -21.21
C THR A 119 14.32 17.64 -21.79
N LEU A 120 14.20 18.70 -20.99
CA LEU A 120 14.27 20.07 -21.48
C LEU A 120 15.69 20.64 -21.45
N ASP A 121 16.11 21.07 -22.64
CA ASP A 121 17.25 21.92 -23.01
C ASP A 121 18.69 21.42 -22.73
N SER A 122 19.59 21.76 -23.66
CA SER A 122 21.02 21.72 -23.39
C SER A 122 21.35 22.74 -22.32
N LYS A 123 22.26 22.39 -21.40
CA LYS A 123 22.84 23.36 -20.47
C LYS A 123 23.25 24.62 -21.21
N SER A 124 22.86 25.78 -20.67
CA SER A 124 23.10 27.08 -21.32
C SER A 124 23.84 28.04 -20.39
N ASN A 125 23.40 28.16 -19.14
CA ASN A 125 23.96 29.07 -18.14
C ASN A 125 23.77 28.47 -16.73
N PRO A 126 24.74 28.56 -15.79
CA PRO A 126 24.58 27.96 -14.46
C PRO A 126 23.31 28.38 -13.71
N SER A 127 22.87 29.64 -13.84
CA SER A 127 21.62 30.11 -13.23
C SER A 127 20.37 29.42 -13.80
N ASN A 128 20.37 29.14 -15.11
CA ASN A 128 19.28 28.40 -15.76
C ASN A 128 19.32 26.92 -15.37
N ASN A 129 20.51 26.32 -15.28
CA ASN A 129 20.67 24.91 -14.93
C ASN A 129 20.16 24.61 -13.52
N SER A 130 20.43 25.49 -12.54
CA SER A 130 19.88 25.37 -11.19
C SER A 130 18.35 25.45 -11.19
N ALA A 131 17.76 26.38 -11.96
CA ALA A 131 16.31 26.49 -12.07
C ALA A 131 15.67 25.24 -12.70
N VAL A 132 16.30 24.65 -13.71
CA VAL A 132 15.85 23.37 -14.30
C VAL A 132 15.93 22.25 -13.26
N PHE A 133 17.03 22.15 -12.51
CA PHE A 133 17.15 21.16 -11.44
C PHE A 133 16.05 21.31 -10.37
N PHE A 134 15.75 22.53 -9.93
CA PHE A 134 14.66 22.78 -8.97
C PHE A 134 13.28 22.37 -9.52
N ASN A 135 13.04 22.57 -10.82
CA ASN A 135 11.81 22.10 -11.45
C ASN A 135 11.70 20.57 -11.45
N ILE A 136 12.82 19.86 -11.68
CA ILE A 136 12.89 18.40 -11.58
C ILE A 136 12.60 17.94 -10.15
N VAL A 137 13.20 18.59 -9.14
CA VAL A 137 12.95 18.29 -7.72
C VAL A 137 11.47 18.48 -7.38
N ASN A 138 10.86 19.60 -7.78
CA ASN A 138 9.44 19.85 -7.52
C ASN A 138 8.53 18.80 -8.18
N ALA A 139 8.83 18.40 -9.42
CA ALA A 139 8.08 17.34 -10.10
C ALA A 139 8.23 15.98 -9.41
N ALA A 140 9.43 15.65 -8.92
CA ALA A 140 9.71 14.44 -8.16
C ALA A 140 8.99 14.44 -6.81
N SER A 141 9.05 15.54 -6.05
CA SER A 141 8.36 15.67 -4.76
C SER A 141 6.85 15.50 -4.89
N ASN A 142 6.23 16.12 -5.91
CA ASN A 142 4.81 15.95 -6.17
C ASN A 142 4.42 14.49 -6.47
N LEU A 143 5.29 13.74 -7.16
CA LEU A 143 5.06 12.33 -7.45
C LEU A 143 5.14 11.48 -6.17
N THR A 144 6.16 11.72 -5.34
CA THR A 144 6.33 11.03 -4.05
C THR A 144 5.16 11.31 -3.11
N GLU A 145 4.75 12.56 -2.98
CA GLU A 145 3.60 12.94 -2.15
C GLU A 145 2.29 12.28 -2.63
N GLN A 146 2.04 12.29 -3.95
CA GLN A 146 0.86 11.62 -4.51
C GLN A 146 0.88 10.11 -4.23
N LEU A 147 2.05 9.47 -4.33
CA LEU A 147 2.22 8.05 -4.05
C LEU A 147 1.94 7.74 -2.58
N GLU A 148 2.54 8.49 -1.65
CA GLU A 148 2.35 8.32 -0.21
C GLU A 148 0.89 8.46 0.18
N ASN A 149 0.21 9.50 -0.29
CA ASN A 149 -1.21 9.73 -0.02
C ASN A 149 -2.08 8.54 -0.49
N LYS A 150 -1.84 8.01 -1.70
CA LYS A 150 -2.60 6.86 -2.21
C LYS A 150 -2.31 5.56 -1.49
N ILE A 151 -1.09 5.37 -0.98
CA ILE A 151 -0.73 4.22 -0.15
C ILE A 151 -1.43 4.29 1.20
N ILE A 152 -1.45 5.48 1.81
CA ILE A 152 -2.14 5.72 3.08
C ILE A 152 -3.63 5.44 2.91
N GLU A 153 -4.28 5.93 1.86
CA GLU A 153 -5.69 5.63 1.54
C GLU A 153 -5.93 4.11 1.38
N SER A 154 -5.08 3.42 0.62
CA SER A 154 -5.15 1.97 0.42
C SER A 154 -5.01 1.20 1.74
N ASN A 155 -4.12 1.65 2.64
CA ASN A 155 -3.90 1.04 3.95
C ASN A 155 -5.01 1.36 4.98
N LEU A 156 -5.60 2.57 4.91
CA LEU A 156 -6.67 3.01 5.84
C LEU A 156 -7.99 2.26 5.63
N THR A 157 -8.28 1.84 4.41
CA THR A 157 -9.49 1.07 4.09
C THR A 157 -9.53 -0.26 4.87
N HIS A 158 -8.38 -0.82 5.24
CA HIS A 158 -8.28 -2.07 6.01
C HIS A 158 -8.28 -1.87 7.53
N THR A 159 -7.78 -0.73 8.03
CA THR A 159 -7.71 -0.45 9.48
C THR A 159 -9.06 -0.08 10.08
N LYS A 160 -10.02 0.43 9.28
CA LYS A 160 -11.39 0.71 9.77
C LYS A 160 -12.11 -0.56 10.24
N PHE A 161 -11.91 -1.70 9.58
CA PHE A 161 -12.51 -2.97 9.97
C PHE A 161 -11.90 -3.50 11.28
N LEU A 162 -10.57 -3.49 11.39
CA LEU A 162 -9.88 -3.94 12.62
C LEU A 162 -10.25 -3.04 13.82
N LYS A 163 -10.28 -1.71 13.65
CA LYS A 163 -10.76 -0.80 14.69
C LYS A 163 -12.23 -1.02 15.06
N TRP A 164 -13.07 -1.44 14.12
CA TRP A 164 -14.45 -1.82 14.43
C TRP A 164 -14.50 -3.12 15.24
N VAL A 165 -13.71 -4.14 14.87
CA VAL A 165 -13.60 -5.40 15.63
C VAL A 165 -13.09 -5.15 17.05
N ASP A 166 -12.01 -4.38 17.21
CA ASP A 166 -11.46 -4.03 18.53
C ASP A 166 -12.47 -3.27 19.38
N LYS A 167 -13.21 -2.33 18.78
CA LYS A 167 -14.25 -1.55 19.48
C LYS A 167 -15.45 -2.40 19.90
N GLN A 168 -15.78 -3.47 19.18
CA GLN A 168 -16.81 -4.43 19.60
C GLN A 168 -16.29 -5.33 20.73
N LEU A 169 -15.04 -5.79 20.64
CA LEU A 169 -14.40 -6.60 21.69
C LEU A 169 -14.21 -5.83 23.01
N GLU A 170 -13.88 -4.54 22.95
CA GLU A 170 -13.75 -3.68 24.14
C GLU A 170 -15.11 -3.36 24.80
N LYS A 171 -16.18 -3.17 24.02
CA LYS A 171 -17.51 -2.84 24.57
C LYS A 171 -18.20 -4.04 25.23
N ASP A 172 -17.92 -5.27 24.79
CA ASP A 172 -18.71 -6.45 25.17
C ASP A 172 -17.97 -7.46 26.08
N ALA A 173 -16.82 -7.08 26.64
CA ALA A 173 -16.11 -7.88 27.64
C ALA A 173 -16.93 -8.20 28.91
N PHE A 174 -18.14 -7.63 29.08
CA PHE A 174 -18.99 -7.74 30.27
C PHE A 174 -20.17 -8.73 30.17
N LYS A 175 -20.49 -9.34 29.00
CA LYS A 175 -21.64 -10.27 28.84
C LYS A 175 -21.27 -11.58 28.13
N LYS A 176 -20.35 -12.33 28.74
CA LYS A 176 -19.55 -13.40 28.09
C LYS A 176 -20.25 -14.71 27.65
N GLY A 177 -21.57 -14.89 27.81
CA GLY A 177 -22.22 -16.17 27.46
C GLY A 177 -23.07 -16.13 26.18
N THR A 178 -24.03 -15.21 26.14
CA THR A 178 -25.07 -15.12 25.10
C THR A 178 -24.71 -14.20 23.94
N LEU A 179 -23.73 -13.31 24.13
CA LEU A 179 -23.25 -12.41 23.08
C LEU A 179 -22.22 -13.07 22.16
N ALA A 180 -21.45 -14.05 22.66
CA ALA A 180 -20.51 -14.78 21.81
C ALA A 180 -21.23 -15.58 20.71
N SER A 181 -22.38 -16.20 21.03
CA SER A 181 -23.23 -16.86 20.04
C SER A 181 -23.90 -15.86 19.11
N LEU A 182 -24.38 -14.71 19.61
CA LEU A 182 -24.97 -13.64 18.78
C LEU A 182 -23.97 -12.95 17.85
N ILE A 183 -22.72 -12.76 18.28
CA ILE A 183 -21.63 -12.22 17.46
C ILE A 183 -21.22 -13.25 16.42
N VAL A 184 -21.09 -14.54 16.78
CA VAL A 184 -20.82 -15.60 15.79
C VAL A 184 -21.96 -15.70 14.78
N ILE A 185 -23.22 -15.63 15.20
CA ILE A 185 -24.40 -15.64 14.31
C ILE A 185 -24.46 -14.39 13.43
N ASN A 186 -24.20 -13.19 13.97
CA ASN A 186 -24.18 -11.96 13.17
C ASN A 186 -22.99 -11.93 12.20
N VAL A 187 -21.82 -12.40 12.60
CA VAL A 187 -20.66 -12.56 11.70
C VAL A 187 -20.97 -13.60 10.64
N PHE A 188 -21.64 -14.71 10.98
CA PHE A 188 -22.07 -15.74 10.02
C PHE A 188 -23.10 -15.20 9.02
N LEU A 189 -24.12 -14.46 9.48
CA LEU A 189 -25.15 -13.83 8.65
C LEU A 189 -24.60 -12.71 7.77
N LEU A 190 -23.71 -11.86 8.28
CA LEU A 190 -23.03 -10.84 7.48
C LEU A 190 -22.10 -11.46 6.43
N PHE A 191 -21.43 -12.57 6.73
CA PHE A 191 -20.53 -13.23 5.78
C PHE A 191 -21.26 -14.02 4.67
N PHE A 192 -22.49 -14.50 4.90
CA PHE A 192 -23.29 -15.22 3.88
C PHE A 192 -24.22 -14.33 3.06
N ASN A 193 -24.59 -13.14 3.54
CA ASN A 193 -25.38 -12.17 2.76
C ASN A 193 -24.52 -11.25 1.85
N LEU A 194 -23.19 -11.43 1.83
CA LEU A 194 -22.24 -10.62 1.04
C LEU A 194 -21.54 -11.42 -0.09
N THR A 195 -22.00 -12.65 -0.36
CA THR A 195 -21.75 -13.39 -1.62
C THR A 195 -22.88 -13.15 -2.59
#